data_AF-A0A7S1K915-F1
#
_entry.id   AF-A0A7S1K915-F1
#
_cell.length_a   1.000
_cell.length_b   1.000
_cell.length_c   1.000
_cell.angle_alpha   90.00
_cell.angle_beta   90.00
_cell.angle_gamma   90.00
#
_symmetry.space_group_name_H-M   'P 1'
#
loop_
_entity.id
_entity.type
_entity.pdbx_description
1 polymer ?
#
loop_
_entity_poly.entity_id
_entity_poly.type
_entity_poly.pdbx_seq_one_letter_code
_entity_poly.pdbx_strand_id
1 'polypeptide(L)'
;FTVTWPNHTVKWQPDGSDAPAPASLGNLTKVDDTNYTVDFSSRADGMFSVSVGEGGVRDAAGNLNGKSNQLEILRDLTPPNVHLEGPGPYAATNASTFEIHLVLSEPIQGFTPQTLQLQLHPSDPSV
;
A
#
# COMPACT_ATOMS: atom_id res chain seq x y z
N PHE A 1 22.10 7.75 18.41
CA PHE A 1 21.89 7.52 19.85
C PHE A 1 21.28 6.13 20.01
N THR A 2 21.84 5.30 20.89
CA THR A 2 21.38 3.92 21.10
C THR A 2 20.00 3.92 21.73
N VAL A 3 19.07 3.16 21.16
CA VAL A 3 17.80 2.83 21.82
C VAL A 3 17.73 1.31 21.91
N THR A 4 17.97 0.78 23.09
CA THR A 4 17.73 -0.61 23.45
C THR A 4 16.50 -0.65 24.34
N TRP A 5 15.46 -1.42 24.01
CA TRP A 5 14.43 -1.80 24.99
C TRP A 5 13.82 -3.18 24.70
N PRO A 6 13.69 -4.07 25.71
CA PRO A 6 12.74 -5.16 25.69
C PRO A 6 11.34 -4.58 25.95
N ASN A 7 10.39 -4.91 25.08
CA ASN A 7 9.10 -4.22 24.92
C ASN A 7 9.28 -2.73 24.60
N HIS A 8 9.08 -2.32 23.34
CA HIS A 8 8.37 -1.09 22.95
C HIS A 8 8.42 -0.84 21.44
N THR A 9 7.33 -0.25 20.95
CA THR A 9 7.10 0.21 19.58
C THR A 9 8.04 1.37 19.23
N VAL A 10 8.76 1.26 18.11
CA VAL A 10 9.52 2.37 17.54
C VAL A 10 8.55 3.31 16.83
N LYS A 11 8.38 4.53 17.36
CA LYS A 11 7.85 5.66 16.58
C LYS A 11 9.04 6.37 15.94
N TRP A 12 9.26 6.15 14.65
CA TRP A 12 10.21 6.95 13.87
C TRP A 12 9.42 7.80 12.86
N GLN A 13 9.59 9.12 12.92
CA GLN A 13 9.15 10.06 11.89
C GLN A 13 10.26 11.09 11.61
N PRO A 14 10.53 11.44 10.35
CA PRO A 14 11.56 12.41 9.97
C PRO A 14 11.19 13.88 10.20
N ASP A 15 9.92 14.21 10.49
CA ASP A 15 9.42 15.61 10.55
C ASP A 15 9.16 16.17 11.97
N GLY A 16 9.34 15.35 13.01
CA GLY A 16 9.13 15.77 14.40
C GLY A 16 7.68 16.03 14.79
N SER A 17 6.70 15.58 14.01
CA SER A 17 5.28 15.70 14.37
C SER A 17 4.86 14.66 15.43
N ASP A 18 3.95 15.04 16.33
CA ASP A 18 3.32 14.14 17.34
C ASP A 18 2.32 13.13 16.72
N ALA A 19 2.26 13.05 15.39
CA ALA A 19 1.45 12.07 14.70
C ALA A 19 1.95 10.64 15.00
N PRO A 20 1.07 9.62 15.03
CA PRO A 20 1.52 8.23 15.06
C PRO A 20 2.37 7.93 13.82
N ALA A 21 3.53 7.29 14.01
CA ALA A 21 4.40 6.90 12.90
C ALA A 21 3.62 6.13 11.81
N PRO A 22 3.88 6.37 10.52
CA PRO A 22 3.09 5.80 9.42
C PRO A 22 3.12 4.26 9.40
N ALA A 23 4.18 3.68 9.98
CA ALA A 23 4.31 2.26 10.24
C ALA A 23 4.99 1.99 11.59
N SER A 24 4.84 0.76 12.09
CA SER A 24 5.50 0.27 13.29
C SER A 24 5.82 -1.23 13.17
N LEU A 25 6.85 -1.63 13.91
CA LEU A 25 7.18 -3.04 14.18
C LEU A 25 6.73 -3.41 15.60
N GLY A 26 6.22 -4.64 15.78
CA GLY A 26 5.75 -5.15 17.06
C GLY A 26 5.87 -6.67 17.18
N ASN A 27 5.53 -7.22 18.34
CA ASN A 27 5.45 -8.67 18.59
C ASN A 27 6.70 -9.48 18.16
N LEU A 28 7.89 -8.97 18.45
CA LEU A 28 9.13 -9.71 18.21
C LEU A 28 9.09 -11.03 18.99
N THR A 29 9.06 -12.15 18.28
CA THR A 29 8.90 -13.49 18.84
C THR A 29 10.06 -14.36 18.39
N LYS A 30 10.67 -15.07 19.35
CA LYS A 30 11.67 -16.10 19.07
C LYS A 30 10.95 -17.38 18.64
N VAL A 31 11.22 -17.88 17.45
CA VAL A 31 10.74 -19.17 16.96
C VAL A 31 11.68 -20.28 17.43
N ASP A 32 12.98 -20.08 17.23
CA ASP A 32 14.05 -20.94 17.73
C ASP A 32 15.36 -20.14 17.88
N ASP A 33 16.50 -20.81 18.06
CA ASP A 33 17.80 -20.15 18.32
C ASP A 33 18.30 -19.27 17.16
N THR A 34 17.80 -19.46 15.94
CA THR A 34 18.25 -18.72 14.75
C THR A 34 17.11 -18.04 13.99
N ASN A 35 15.85 -18.29 14.36
CA ASN A 35 14.68 -17.73 13.70
C ASN A 35 13.83 -16.86 14.64
N TYR A 36 13.51 -15.64 14.18
CA TYR A 36 12.66 -14.68 14.86
C TYR A 36 11.62 -14.14 13.88
N THR A 37 10.43 -13.81 14.39
CA THR A 37 9.37 -13.14 13.63
C THR A 37 9.04 -11.80 14.27
N VAL A 38 8.65 -10.83 13.45
CA VAL A 38 8.19 -9.51 13.90
C VAL A 38 6.99 -9.11 13.06
N ASP A 39 5.99 -8.50 13.68
CA ASP A 39 4.82 -8.01 13.00
C ASP A 39 5.11 -6.62 12.44
N PHE A 40 4.80 -6.41 11.15
CA PHE A 40 4.82 -5.12 10.50
C PHE A 40 3.39 -4.59 10.31
N SER A 41 3.13 -3.38 10.79
CA SER A 41 1.85 -2.70 10.61
C SER A 41 2.07 -1.33 9.99
N SER A 42 1.30 -0.99 8.95
CA SER A 42 1.25 0.34 8.34
C SER A 42 -0.19 0.77 8.09
N ARG A 43 -0.44 2.07 8.26
CA ARG A 43 -1.71 2.74 7.92
C ARG A 43 -1.55 3.77 6.80
N ALA A 44 -0.37 3.82 6.19
CA ALA A 44 -0.05 4.77 5.14
C ALA A 44 0.53 4.04 3.92
N ASP A 45 0.31 4.64 2.77
CA ASP A 45 0.93 4.23 1.53
C ASP A 45 2.41 4.60 1.52
N GLY A 46 3.18 3.88 0.72
CA GLY A 46 4.57 4.19 0.43
C GLY A 46 5.50 3.00 0.57
N MET A 47 6.77 3.29 0.32
CA MET A 47 7.86 2.33 0.45
C MET A 47 8.43 2.37 1.86
N PHE A 48 8.46 1.23 2.52
CA PHE A 48 9.04 1.04 3.86
C PHE A 48 10.28 0.16 3.75
N SER A 49 11.28 0.44 4.59
CA SER A 49 12.51 -0.36 4.69
C SER A 49 12.70 -0.86 6.12
N VAL A 50 12.98 -2.16 6.26
CA VAL A 50 13.27 -2.81 7.54
C VAL A 50 14.66 -3.43 7.50
N SER A 51 15.45 -3.20 8.53
CA SER A 51 16.76 -3.83 8.71
C SER A 51 17.16 -3.92 10.18
N VAL A 52 18.15 -4.77 10.46
CA VAL A 52 18.82 -4.87 11.75
C VAL A 52 20.13 -4.09 11.65
N GLY A 53 20.32 -3.12 12.54
CA GLY A 53 21.55 -2.35 12.63
C GLY A 53 22.76 -3.22 13.04
N GLU A 54 23.96 -2.71 12.76
CA GLU A 54 25.18 -3.27 13.35
C GLU A 54 25.08 -3.24 14.88
N GLY A 55 25.51 -4.33 15.53
CA GLY A 55 25.44 -4.47 16.99
C GLY A 55 24.05 -4.70 17.57
N GLY A 56 23.04 -4.97 16.75
CA GLY A 56 21.67 -5.25 17.19
C GLY A 56 21.47 -6.61 17.88
N VAL A 57 22.32 -7.61 17.59
CA VAL A 57 22.29 -8.95 18.18
C VAL A 57 23.70 -9.41 18.57
N ARG A 58 23.77 -10.32 19.55
CA ARG A 58 25.03 -10.81 20.15
C ARG A 58 24.97 -12.32 20.37
N ASP A 59 26.05 -13.03 20.05
CA ASP A 59 26.17 -14.46 20.36
C ASP A 59 26.62 -14.73 21.80
N ALA A 60 26.72 -16.00 22.19
CA ALA A 60 27.12 -16.42 23.54
C ALA A 60 28.59 -16.11 23.88
N ALA A 61 29.47 -16.05 22.86
CA ALA A 61 30.87 -15.65 23.03
C ALA A 61 31.02 -14.12 23.12
N GLY A 62 29.97 -13.39 22.78
CA GLY A 62 29.87 -11.96 22.88
C GLY A 62 30.12 -11.20 21.59
N ASN A 63 30.23 -11.88 20.45
CA ASN A 63 30.41 -11.27 19.14
C ASN A 63 29.10 -10.61 18.70
N LEU A 64 29.22 -9.38 18.17
CA LEU A 64 28.10 -8.61 17.64
C LEU A 64 27.88 -8.88 16.14
N ASN A 65 26.65 -8.72 15.66
CA ASN A 65 26.38 -8.76 14.21
C ASN A 65 26.88 -7.49 13.50
N GLY A 66 27.22 -7.64 12.22
CA GLY A 66 27.29 -6.52 11.28
C GLY A 66 25.89 -6.06 10.83
N LYS A 67 25.81 -4.93 10.13
CA LYS A 67 24.56 -4.43 9.55
C LYS A 67 23.94 -5.47 8.60
N SER A 68 22.63 -5.70 8.70
CA SER A 68 21.93 -6.63 7.81
C SER A 68 21.67 -6.03 6.42
N ASN A 69 21.14 -6.85 5.51
CA ASN A 69 20.43 -6.37 4.33
C ASN A 69 19.17 -5.58 4.74
N GLN A 70 18.59 -4.86 3.77
CA GLN A 70 17.29 -4.20 3.90
C GLN A 70 16.21 -5.03 3.23
N LEU A 71 15.05 -5.12 3.87
CA LEU A 71 13.81 -5.60 3.28
C LEU A 71 12.97 -4.39 2.89
N GLU A 72 12.57 -4.30 1.63
CA GLU A 72 11.68 -3.26 1.11
C GLU A 72 10.24 -3.77 1.03
N ILE A 73 9.29 -2.95 1.47
CA ILE A 73 7.87 -3.27 1.53
C ILE A 73 7.10 -2.10 0.93
N LEU A 74 6.47 -2.32 -0.22
CA LEU A 74 5.51 -1.37 -0.78
C LEU A 74 4.14 -1.60 -0.17
N ARG A 75 3.55 -0.56 0.39
CA ARG A 75 2.15 -0.55 0.83
C ARG A 75 1.36 0.41 -0.05
N ASP A 76 0.26 -0.12 -0.56
CA ASP A 76 -0.71 0.62 -1.33
C ASP A 76 -2.11 0.26 -0.82
N LEU A 77 -2.78 1.25 -0.24
CA LEU A 77 -4.09 1.19 0.39
C LEU A 77 -5.06 2.14 -0.29
N THR A 78 -4.58 3.00 -1.18
CA THR A 78 -5.43 3.89 -1.96
C THR A 78 -6.14 3.05 -3.03
N PRO A 79 -7.48 3.05 -3.08
CA PRO A 79 -8.20 2.33 -4.12
C PRO A 79 -8.18 3.11 -5.44
N PRO A 80 -8.29 2.43 -6.59
CA PRO A 80 -8.38 3.09 -7.88
C PRO A 80 -9.74 3.78 -8.01
N ASN A 81 -9.74 5.01 -8.56
CA ASN A 81 -10.94 5.65 -9.06
C ASN A 81 -11.06 5.42 -10.57
N VAL A 82 -12.29 5.18 -11.04
CA VAL A 82 -12.59 5.05 -12.47
C VAL A 82 -13.42 6.23 -12.92
N HIS A 83 -12.93 6.95 -13.93
CA HIS A 83 -13.64 8.04 -14.58
C HIS A 83 -13.95 7.65 -16.03
N LEU A 84 -15.18 7.92 -16.46
CA LEU A 84 -15.63 7.67 -17.83
C LEU A 84 -15.70 8.99 -18.58
N GLU A 85 -15.00 9.05 -19.72
CA GLU A 85 -15.05 10.18 -20.64
C GLU A 85 -15.59 9.69 -21.99
N GLY A 86 -16.44 10.50 -22.62
CA GLY A 86 -17.06 10.15 -23.88
C GLY A 86 -17.90 11.30 -24.43
N PRO A 87 -18.50 11.12 -25.62
CA PRO A 87 -19.40 12.11 -26.18
C PRO A 87 -20.59 12.34 -25.24
N GLY A 88 -21.00 13.61 -25.11
CA GLY A 88 -22.19 13.98 -24.36
C GLY A 88 -23.47 13.35 -24.95
N PRO A 89 -24.58 13.36 -24.20
CA PRO A 89 -25.78 12.56 -24.50
C PRO A 89 -26.38 12.81 -25.90
N TYR A 90 -26.18 13.99 -26.48
CA TYR A 90 -26.72 14.34 -27.79
C TYR A 90 -25.69 14.29 -28.93
N ALA A 91 -24.40 14.14 -28.60
CA ALA A 91 -23.30 14.20 -29.56
C ALA A 91 -23.13 12.91 -30.39
N ALA A 92 -23.76 11.80 -29.98
CA ALA A 92 -23.70 10.50 -30.65
C ALA A 92 -25.04 10.05 -31.24
N THR A 93 -26.01 10.95 -31.43
CA THR A 93 -27.41 10.62 -31.79
C THR A 93 -27.58 9.99 -33.17
N ASN A 94 -26.64 10.22 -34.09
CA ASN A 94 -26.61 9.60 -35.42
C ASN A 94 -25.35 8.71 -35.62
N ALA A 95 -24.60 8.42 -34.55
CA ALA A 95 -23.42 7.58 -34.60
C ALA A 95 -23.79 6.14 -34.26
N SER A 96 -23.36 5.18 -35.10
CA SER A 96 -23.53 3.74 -34.82
C SER A 96 -22.54 3.22 -33.78
N THR A 97 -21.41 3.92 -33.61
CA THR A 97 -20.34 3.59 -32.66
C THR A 97 -19.66 4.87 -32.21
N PHE A 98 -19.22 4.91 -30.95
CA PHE A 98 -18.34 5.95 -30.43
C PHE A 98 -17.42 5.37 -29.36
N GLU A 99 -16.33 6.07 -29.09
CA GLU A 99 -15.35 5.65 -28.08
C GLU A 99 -15.75 6.18 -26.70
N ILE A 100 -15.54 5.34 -25.68
CA ILE A 100 -15.63 5.71 -24.27
C ILE A 100 -14.25 5.43 -23.68
N HIS A 101 -13.63 6.44 -23.09
CA HIS A 101 -12.38 6.31 -22.38
C HIS A 101 -12.64 5.99 -20.91
N LEU A 102 -11.93 4.98 -20.41
CA LEU A 102 -11.88 4.65 -19.00
C LEU A 102 -10.55 5.15 -18.46
N VAL A 103 -10.58 6.19 -17.63
CA VAL A 103 -9.40 6.76 -17.00
C VAL A 103 -9.34 6.28 -15.56
N LEU A 104 -8.28 5.55 -15.23
CA LEU A 104 -8.04 5.04 -13.87
C LEU A 104 -6.97 5.86 -13.17
N SER A 105 -7.11 6.06 -11.86
CA SER A 105 -6.15 6.86 -11.08
C SER A 105 -4.80 6.16 -10.83
N GLU A 106 -4.71 4.84 -11.06
CA GLU A 106 -3.54 4.01 -10.81
C GLU A 106 -3.57 2.74 -11.67
N PRO A 107 -2.43 2.02 -11.81
CA PRO A 107 -2.40 0.72 -12.47
C PRO A 107 -3.24 -0.31 -11.70
N ILE A 108 -4.10 -1.05 -12.41
CA ILE A 108 -4.93 -2.10 -11.82
C ILE A 108 -4.60 -3.47 -12.40
N GLN A 109 -5.03 -4.52 -11.69
CA GLN A 109 -5.01 -5.91 -12.18
C GLN A 109 -6.42 -6.46 -12.26
N GLY A 110 -6.67 -7.40 -13.16
CA GLY A 110 -7.95 -8.11 -13.23
C GLY A 110 -9.11 -7.32 -13.84
N PHE A 111 -8.84 -6.23 -14.54
CA PHE A 111 -9.87 -5.57 -15.35
C PHE A 111 -10.29 -6.48 -16.51
N THR A 112 -11.57 -6.83 -16.59
CA THR A 112 -12.11 -7.69 -17.63
C THR A 112 -13.37 -7.08 -18.23
N PRO A 113 -13.69 -7.32 -19.51
CA PRO A 113 -14.88 -6.76 -20.14
C PRO A 113 -16.20 -7.08 -19.41
N GLN A 114 -16.26 -8.18 -18.67
CA GLN A 114 -17.42 -8.65 -17.92
C GLN A 114 -17.81 -7.73 -16.76
N THR A 115 -16.93 -6.82 -16.32
CA THR A 115 -17.24 -5.84 -15.27
C THR A 115 -17.95 -4.60 -15.80
N LEU A 116 -18.00 -4.41 -17.11
CA LEU A 116 -18.73 -3.31 -17.74
C LEU A 116 -20.23 -3.59 -17.72
N GLN A 117 -21.01 -2.60 -17.29
CA GLN A 117 -22.47 -2.66 -17.30
C GLN A 117 -23.02 -1.66 -18.31
N LEU A 118 -23.96 -2.11 -19.12
CA LEU A 118 -24.71 -1.30 -20.06
C LEU A 118 -26.18 -1.33 -19.65
N GLN A 119 -26.77 -0.14 -19.45
CA GLN A 119 -28.18 0.00 -19.14
C GLN A 119 -28.84 0.90 -20.17
N LEU A 120 -29.93 0.41 -20.77
CA LEU A 120 -30.83 1.23 -21.57
C LEU A 120 -31.82 1.93 -20.65
N HIS A 121 -31.96 3.24 -20.79
CA HIS A 121 -33.04 4.00 -20.13
C HIS A 121 -34.29 4.01 -21.02
N PRO A 122 -35.50 3.92 -20.44
CA PRO A 122 -36.74 4.13 -21.19
C PRO A 122 -36.73 5.51 -21.86
N SER A 123 -37.29 5.61 -23.06
CA SER A 123 -37.59 6.92 -23.64
C SER A 123 -38.60 7.64 -22.74
N ASP A 124 -38.39 8.93 -22.46
CA ASP A 124 -39.40 9.75 -21.80
C ASP A 124 -40.67 9.76 -22.65
N PRO A 125 -41.82 9.26 -22.16
CA PRO A 125 -43.07 9.23 -22.91
C PRO A 125 -43.70 10.62 -23.09
N SER A 126 -43.06 11.70 -22.64
CA SER A 126 -43.62 13.06 -22.61
C SER A 126 -43.25 13.95 -23.81
N VAL A 127 -42.73 13.40 -24.91
CA VAL A 127 -42.46 14.12 -26.17
C VAL A 127 -43.20 13.52 -27.35
#